data_AF-A0A7J8ZGB5-F1
#
_entry.id   AF-A0A7J8ZGB5-F1
#
_cell.length_a   1.000
_cell.length_b   1.000
_cell.length_c   1.000
_cell.angle_alpha   90.00
_cell.angle_beta   90.00
_cell.angle_gamma   90.00
#
_symmetry.space_group_name_H-M   'P 1'
#
loop_
_entity.id
_entity.type
_entity.pdbx_description
1 polymer ?
#
loop_
_entity_poly.entity_id
_entity_poly.type
_entity_poly.pdbx_seq_one_letter_code
_entity_poly.pdbx_strand_id
1 'polypeptide(L)'
;MEDLTARICWELVKKEGYIAIWRKPLNNNCYLNRDTGVLPLLCNSNDNLDNVWYVDLRACITQLPVNGYGSNVSTWPARLHDPPDRLQSIEMNAYISRKEIFRAESKYWNEIIDSYIHAFHWKDLKLRNVMDMRAGLGGQRLI
;
A
#
# COMPACT_ATOMS: atom_id res chain seq x y z
N MET A 1 14.13 11.66 15.03
CA MET A 1 13.05 10.98 14.28
C MET A 1 11.69 11.55 14.66
N GLU A 2 11.43 11.78 15.95
CA GLU A 2 10.15 12.33 16.44
C GLU A 2 9.76 13.69 15.84
N ASP A 3 10.72 14.61 15.66
CA ASP A 3 10.49 15.92 15.01
C ASP A 3 10.03 15.78 13.56
N LEU A 4 10.70 14.96 12.74
CA LEU A 4 10.26 14.72 11.36
C LEU A 4 8.88 14.06 11.32
N THR A 5 8.63 13.06 12.18
CA THR A 5 7.32 12.40 12.25
C THR A 5 6.22 13.38 12.65
N ALA A 6 6.49 14.32 13.56
CA ALA A 6 5.55 15.38 13.92
C ALA A 6 5.24 16.30 12.72
N ARG A 7 6.27 16.72 11.97
CA ARG A 7 6.11 17.58 10.77
C ARG A 7 5.30 16.92 9.65
N ILE A 8 5.40 15.59 9.53
CA ILE A 8 4.58 14.80 8.58
C ILE A 8 3.27 14.29 9.21
N CYS A 9 2.86 14.84 10.36
CA CYS A 9 1.59 14.53 11.03
C CYS A 9 1.45 13.08 11.50
N TRP A 10 2.54 12.38 11.77
CA TRP A 10 2.53 11.03 12.31
C TRP A 10 2.55 11.07 13.83
N GLU A 11 1.65 10.29 14.43
CA GLU A 11 1.50 10.19 15.87
C GLU A 11 2.20 8.93 16.38
N LEU A 12 2.99 9.05 17.45
CA LEU A 12 3.60 7.89 18.10
C LEU A 12 2.53 7.13 18.90
N VAL A 13 2.23 5.89 18.49
CA VAL A 13 1.21 5.04 19.15
C VAL A 13 1.82 4.23 20.29
N LYS A 14 2.99 3.63 20.04
CA LYS A 14 3.67 2.79 21.03
C LYS A 14 5.17 2.80 20.76
N LYS A 15 5.95 2.80 21.84
CA LYS A 15 7.41 2.65 21.81
C LYS A 15 7.78 1.63 22.87
N GLU A 16 8.40 0.53 22.44
CA GLU A 16 8.79 -0.58 23.30
C GLU A 16 10.22 -1.02 22.92
N GLY A 17 11.17 -0.75 23.81
CA GLY A 17 12.59 -0.95 23.54
C GLY A 17 13.05 -0.18 22.30
N TYR A 18 13.52 -0.91 21.29
CA TYR A 18 14.01 -0.37 20.01
C TYR A 18 12.93 -0.29 18.92
N ILE A 19 11.69 -0.67 19.22
CA ILE A 19 10.58 -0.66 18.27
C ILE A 19 9.67 0.52 18.58
N ALA A 20 9.33 1.29 17.55
CA ALA A 20 8.36 2.37 17.63
C ALA A 20 7.34 2.23 16.50
N ILE A 21 6.08 2.48 16.85
CA ILE A 21 4.93 2.38 15.97
C ILE A 21 4.32 3.76 15.83
N TRP A 22 4.27 4.25 14.60
CA TRP A 22 3.63 5.52 14.27
C TRP A 22 2.35 5.29 13.47
N ARG A 23 1.35 6.14 13.73
CA ARG A 23 0.08 6.16 13.01
C ARG A 23 0.03 7.38 12.10
N LYS A 24 -0.34 7.14 10.84
CA LYS A 24 -0.65 8.19 9.86
C LYS A 24 -1.93 8.93 10.26
N PRO A 25 -2.08 10.20 9.86
CA PRO A 25 -3.31 10.94 10.15
C PRO A 25 -4.51 10.28 9.45
N LEU A 26 -5.70 10.41 10.04
CA LEU A 26 -6.94 9.85 9.48
C LEU A 26 -7.61 10.79 8.47
N ASN A 27 -7.22 12.06 8.47
CA ASN A 27 -7.76 13.11 7.62
C ASN A 27 -6.66 14.10 7.22
N ASN A 28 -6.95 14.97 6.26
CA ASN A 28 -6.01 15.98 5.78
C ASN A 28 -5.92 17.21 6.69
N ASN A 29 -6.65 17.29 7.80
CA ASN A 29 -6.70 18.50 8.64
C ASN A 29 -5.31 18.89 9.15
N CYS A 30 -4.51 17.91 9.57
CA CYS A 30 -3.14 18.19 10.01
C CYS A 30 -2.26 18.72 8.87
N TYR A 31 -2.41 18.20 7.65
CA TYR A 31 -1.63 18.67 6.49
C TYR A 31 -1.98 20.10 6.08
N LEU A 32 -3.26 20.46 6.14
CA LEU A 32 -3.76 21.78 5.74
C LEU A 32 -3.47 22.88 6.77
N ASN A 33 -3.40 22.53 8.06
CA ASN A 33 -3.15 23.49 9.15
C ASN A 33 -1.65 23.68 9.47
N ARG A 34 -0.75 23.30 8.57
CA ARG A 34 0.69 23.47 8.79
C ARG A 34 1.12 24.90 8.54
N ASP A 35 2.06 25.37 9.35
CA ASP A 35 2.68 26.68 9.18
C ASP A 35 3.38 26.81 7.81
N THR A 36 3.36 28.02 7.28
CA THR A 36 4.05 28.35 6.03
C THR A 36 5.56 28.15 6.19
N GLY A 37 6.17 27.30 5.35
CA GLY A 37 7.60 27.03 5.36
C GLY A 37 8.02 25.73 6.05
N VAL A 38 7.09 24.94 6.61
CA VAL A 38 7.42 23.62 7.18
C VAL A 38 7.70 22.62 6.05
N LEU A 39 8.90 22.05 6.04
CA LEU A 39 9.28 20.96 5.14
C LEU A 39 8.95 19.58 5.75
N PRO A 40 8.57 18.58 4.94
CA PRO A 40 8.36 18.62 3.48
C PRO A 40 7.01 19.25 3.08
N LEU A 41 6.96 19.96 1.95
CA LEU A 41 5.76 20.62 1.41
C LEU A 41 4.70 19.60 0.96
N LEU A 42 3.47 20.04 0.69
CA LEU A 42 2.46 19.20 0.04
C LEU A 42 2.79 19.02 -1.44
N CYS A 43 2.52 17.82 -1.98
CA CYS A 43 2.66 17.57 -3.41
C CYS A 43 1.61 18.35 -4.21
N ASN A 44 1.90 18.64 -5.48
CA ASN A 44 0.96 19.34 -6.34
C ASN A 44 -0.26 18.45 -6.65
N SER A 45 -1.43 19.04 -6.75
CA SER A 45 -2.68 18.32 -7.09
C SER A 45 -2.69 17.72 -8.50
N ASN A 46 -1.80 18.17 -9.38
CA ASN A 46 -1.63 17.62 -10.72
C ASN A 46 -0.72 16.38 -10.76
N ASP A 47 -0.06 16.03 -9.65
CA ASP A 47 0.79 14.85 -9.59
C ASP A 47 -0.09 13.60 -9.51
N ASN A 48 0.05 12.70 -10.48
CA ASN A 48 -0.67 11.43 -10.46
C ASN A 48 -0.12 10.53 -9.34
N LEU A 49 -0.96 10.27 -8.32
CA LEU A 49 -0.64 9.46 -7.15
C LEU A 49 -0.50 7.96 -7.44
N ASP A 50 -0.96 7.53 -8.61
CA ASP A 50 -0.91 6.14 -9.05
C ASP A 50 0.28 5.88 -10.00
N ASN A 51 1.09 6.89 -10.31
CA ASN A 51 2.36 6.70 -10.99
C ASN A 51 3.41 6.14 -10.00
N VAL A 52 3.60 4.82 -10.03
CA VAL A 52 4.55 4.12 -9.15
C VAL A 52 5.87 3.78 -9.86
N TRP A 53 5.86 3.69 -11.19
CA TRP A 53 7.01 3.24 -11.99
C TRP A 53 7.60 4.38 -12.82
N TYR A 54 8.92 4.39 -12.97
CA TYR A 54 9.67 5.34 -13.82
C TYR A 54 9.40 6.82 -13.50
N VAL A 55 9.13 7.14 -12.23
CA VAL A 55 8.97 8.51 -11.75
C VAL A 55 10.01 8.82 -10.68
N ASP A 56 10.54 10.06 -10.71
CA ASP A 56 11.48 10.52 -9.72
C ASP A 56 10.81 10.72 -8.36
N LEU A 57 11.50 10.30 -7.31
CA LEU A 57 11.05 10.53 -5.93
C LEU A 57 11.06 12.02 -5.62
N ARG A 58 9.97 12.50 -5.02
CA ARG A 58 9.81 13.90 -4.60
C ARG A 58 9.73 14.01 -3.09
N ALA A 59 10.39 15.02 -2.52
CA ALA A 59 10.36 15.32 -1.09
C ALA A 59 9.10 16.11 -0.69
N CYS A 60 7.91 15.54 -0.95
CA CYS A 60 6.62 16.16 -0.65
C CYS A 60 5.64 15.17 -0.01
N ILE A 61 4.58 15.69 0.63
CA ILE A 61 3.51 14.90 1.23
C ILE A 61 2.30 14.88 0.32
N THR A 62 1.92 13.68 -0.07
CA THR A 62 0.66 13.40 -0.75
C THR A 62 -0.52 13.49 0.21
N GLN A 63 -1.55 14.23 -0.17
CA GLN A 63 -2.81 14.29 0.59
C GLN A 63 -3.55 12.95 0.56
N LEU A 64 -4.25 12.64 1.64
CA LEU A 64 -5.11 11.46 1.73
C LEU A 64 -6.32 11.63 0.80
N PRO A 65 -6.77 10.55 0.14
CA PRO A 65 -7.95 10.62 -0.71
C PRO A 65 -9.21 10.88 0.13
N VAL A 66 -10.02 11.86 -0.30
CA VAL A 66 -11.22 12.31 0.43
C VAL A 66 -12.42 11.37 0.21
N ASN A 67 -12.35 10.50 -0.80
CA ASN A 67 -13.41 9.55 -1.18
C ASN A 67 -13.67 8.43 -0.15
N GLY A 68 -12.93 8.37 0.96
CA GLY A 68 -13.15 7.42 2.04
C GLY A 68 -12.75 5.97 1.71
N TYR A 69 -12.13 5.72 0.54
CA TYR A 69 -11.63 4.39 0.20
C TYR A 69 -10.54 3.97 1.19
N GLY A 70 -10.78 2.84 1.87
CA GLY A 70 -9.90 2.32 2.93
C GLY A 70 -10.40 2.57 4.37
N SER A 71 -11.52 3.28 4.56
CA SER A 71 -12.15 3.46 5.88
C SER A 71 -12.90 2.22 6.36
N ASN A 72 -13.63 1.54 5.47
CA ASN A 72 -14.34 0.30 5.74
C ASN A 72 -13.61 -0.85 5.06
N VAL A 73 -12.92 -1.66 5.85
CA VAL A 73 -11.99 -2.68 5.37
C VAL A 73 -12.15 -3.92 6.22
N SER A 74 -12.25 -5.07 5.55
CA SER A 74 -12.44 -6.37 6.20
C SER A 74 -11.34 -6.66 7.23
N THR A 75 -11.67 -7.44 8.25
CA THR A 75 -10.70 -7.82 9.29
C THR A 75 -9.63 -8.74 8.71
N TRP A 76 -8.45 -8.72 9.31
CA TRP A 76 -7.45 -9.76 9.04
C TRP A 76 -7.98 -11.12 9.55
N PRO A 77 -7.82 -12.23 8.82
CA PRO A 77 -7.05 -12.41 7.57
C PRO A 77 -7.83 -12.20 6.27
N ALA A 78 -9.17 -12.07 6.33
CA ALA A 78 -10.02 -11.97 5.14
C ALA A 78 -9.62 -10.84 4.18
N ARG A 79 -9.12 -9.72 4.73
CA ARG A 79 -8.56 -8.58 3.99
C ARG A 79 -7.55 -8.96 2.91
N LEU A 80 -6.79 -10.04 3.09
CA LEU A 80 -5.78 -10.45 2.11
C LEU A 80 -6.40 -10.80 0.75
N HIS A 81 -7.65 -11.28 0.74
CA HIS A 81 -8.35 -11.74 -0.46
C HIS A 81 -9.48 -10.81 -0.89
N ASP A 82 -9.71 -9.72 -0.14
CA ASP A 82 -10.79 -8.79 -0.38
C ASP A 82 -10.33 -7.66 -1.31
N PRO A 83 -10.93 -7.47 -2.51
CA PRO A 83 -10.53 -6.41 -3.43
C PRO A 83 -10.77 -5.03 -2.81
N PRO A 84 -9.72 -4.20 -2.62
CA PRO A 84 -9.90 -2.90 -1.99
C PRO A 84 -10.66 -1.93 -2.89
N ASP A 85 -11.49 -1.07 -2.29
CA ASP A 85 -12.28 -0.09 -3.06
C ASP A 85 -11.42 0.94 -3.80
N ARG A 86 -10.17 1.16 -3.37
CA ARG A 86 -9.20 1.97 -4.11
C ARG A 86 -8.96 1.47 -5.54
N LEU A 87 -9.17 0.18 -5.84
CA LEU A 87 -9.12 -0.32 -7.21
C LEU A 87 -10.07 0.45 -8.14
N GLN A 88 -11.13 1.06 -7.62
CA GLN A 88 -12.09 1.82 -8.41
C GLN A 88 -11.55 3.16 -8.94
N SER A 89 -10.56 3.76 -8.27
CA SER A 89 -9.97 5.04 -8.68
C SER A 89 -8.84 4.90 -9.70
N ILE A 90 -8.28 3.71 -9.87
CA ILE A 90 -7.14 3.48 -10.77
C ILE A 90 -7.63 3.42 -12.21
N GLU A 91 -6.97 4.14 -13.10
CA GLU A 91 -7.24 4.08 -14.54
C GLU A 91 -6.88 2.68 -15.09
N MET A 92 -7.91 1.91 -15.42
CA MET A 92 -7.78 0.60 -16.07
C MET A 92 -8.86 0.41 -17.13
N ASN A 93 -8.48 -0.18 -18.26
CA ASN A 93 -9.38 -0.43 -19.39
C ASN A 93 -10.60 -1.30 -19.04
N ALA A 94 -10.50 -2.14 -18.00
CA ALA A 94 -11.53 -3.10 -17.60
C ALA A 94 -12.35 -2.63 -16.37
N TYR A 95 -12.84 -1.38 -16.41
CA TYR A 95 -13.48 -0.70 -15.27
C TYR A 95 -14.53 -1.53 -14.52
N ILE A 96 -15.43 -2.21 -15.26
CA ILE A 96 -16.58 -2.97 -14.72
C ILE A 96 -16.13 -4.25 -14.01
N SER A 97 -15.07 -4.90 -14.48
CA SER A 97 -14.66 -6.24 -14.03
C SER A 97 -13.48 -6.23 -13.07
N ARG A 98 -13.06 -5.07 -12.53
CA ARG A 98 -11.84 -4.94 -11.71
C ARG A 98 -11.80 -5.87 -10.50
N LYS A 99 -12.91 -5.98 -9.75
CA LYS A 99 -12.97 -6.87 -8.57
C LYS A 99 -12.85 -8.34 -8.97
N GLU A 100 -13.45 -8.72 -10.10
CA GLU A 100 -13.37 -10.08 -10.62
C GLU A 100 -11.99 -10.40 -11.19
N ILE A 101 -11.35 -9.44 -11.87
CA ILE A 101 -9.97 -9.57 -12.33
C ILE A 101 -9.02 -9.76 -11.14
N PHE A 102 -9.16 -8.98 -10.08
CA PHE A 102 -8.35 -9.13 -8.87
C PHE A 102 -8.51 -10.54 -8.27
N ARG A 103 -9.75 -11.04 -8.17
CA ARG A 103 -10.02 -12.39 -7.66
C ARG A 103 -9.43 -13.48 -8.56
N ALA A 104 -9.58 -13.34 -9.88
CA ALA A 104 -9.01 -14.26 -10.85
C ALA A 104 -7.48 -14.28 -10.80
N GLU A 105 -6.84 -13.11 -10.74
CA GLU A 105 -5.38 -13.00 -10.58
C GLU A 105 -4.92 -13.61 -9.25
N SER A 106 -5.61 -13.33 -8.13
CA SER A 106 -5.27 -13.93 -6.84
C SER A 106 -5.35 -15.46 -6.89
N LYS A 107 -6.38 -16.02 -7.53
CA LYS A 107 -6.48 -17.48 -7.71
C LYS A 107 -5.35 -18.03 -8.57
N TYR A 108 -5.05 -17.38 -9.70
CA TYR A 108 -3.97 -17.77 -10.59
C TYR A 108 -2.61 -17.77 -9.87
N TRP A 109 -2.31 -16.72 -9.09
CA TRP A 109 -1.06 -16.65 -8.33
C TRP A 109 -0.94 -17.72 -7.25
N ASN A 110 -2.04 -18.08 -6.57
CA ASN A 110 -2.03 -19.18 -5.62
C ASN A 110 -1.66 -20.51 -6.30
N GLU A 111 -2.20 -20.79 -7.49
CA GLU A 111 -1.88 -22.01 -8.26
C GLU A 111 -0.42 -22.02 -8.74
N ILE A 112 0.09 -20.87 -9.20
CA ILE A 112 1.48 -20.71 -9.63
C ILE A 112 2.45 -20.91 -8.46
N ILE A 113 2.16 -20.30 -7.31
CA ILE A 113 2.96 -20.46 -6.10
C ILE A 113 3.00 -21.91 -5.66
N ASP A 114 1.85 -22.58 -5.63
CA ASP A 114 1.77 -24.00 -5.26
C ASP A 114 2.62 -24.87 -6.18
N SER A 115 2.56 -24.61 -7.50
CA SER A 115 3.41 -25.27 -8.48
C SER A 115 4.91 -25.05 -8.20
N TYR A 116 5.33 -23.82 -7.89
CA TYR A 116 6.72 -23.54 -7.54
C TYR A 116 7.17 -24.23 -6.26
N ILE A 117 6.32 -24.26 -5.23
CA ILE A 117 6.61 -24.95 -3.97
C ILE A 117 6.88 -26.43 -4.22
N HIS A 118 6.06 -27.07 -5.05
CA HIS A 118 6.20 -28.48 -5.40
C HIS A 118 7.40 -28.76 -6.31
N ALA A 119 7.57 -27.98 -7.39
CA ALA A 119 8.62 -28.21 -8.39
C ALA A 119 10.03 -27.99 -7.83
N PHE A 120 10.21 -27.00 -6.94
CA PHE A 120 11.51 -26.66 -6.38
C PHE A 120 11.76 -27.23 -4.99
N HIS A 121 10.86 -28.09 -4.48
CA HIS A 121 10.91 -28.60 -3.11
C HIS A 121 11.22 -27.47 -2.11
N TRP A 122 10.49 -26.36 -2.20
CA TRP A 122 10.82 -25.12 -1.45
C TRP A 122 10.94 -25.33 0.06
N LYS A 123 10.33 -26.37 0.62
CA LYS A 123 10.48 -26.74 2.04
C LYS A 123 11.93 -27.05 2.43
N ASP A 124 12.74 -27.52 1.49
CA ASP A 124 14.15 -27.83 1.69
C ASP A 124 15.04 -26.60 1.49
N LEU A 125 14.51 -25.57 0.82
CA LEU A 125 15.18 -24.30 0.61
C LEU A 125 14.84 -23.34 1.75
N LYS A 126 15.85 -22.75 2.39
CA LYS A 126 15.65 -21.77 3.48
C LYS A 126 15.21 -20.39 2.96
N LEU A 127 14.29 -20.35 1.99
CA LEU A 127 13.72 -19.14 1.42
C LEU A 127 12.64 -18.61 2.35
N ARG A 128 12.70 -17.30 2.66
CA ARG A 128 11.76 -16.64 3.58
C ARG A 128 10.83 -15.63 2.90
N ASN A 129 11.22 -15.08 1.76
CA ASN A 129 10.39 -14.14 0.99
C ASN A 129 10.77 -14.29 -0.49
N VAL A 130 9.76 -14.37 -1.36
CA VAL A 130 9.91 -14.29 -2.81
C VAL A 130 8.97 -13.19 -3.29
N MET A 131 9.44 -12.34 -4.18
CA MET A 131 8.66 -11.23 -4.72
C MET A 131 8.76 -11.25 -6.24
N ASP A 132 7.63 -11.34 -6.91
CA ASP A 132 7.54 -11.12 -8.35
C ASP A 132 7.21 -9.64 -8.61
N MET A 133 8.13 -8.94 -9.28
CA MET A 133 7.98 -7.52 -9.62
C MET A 133 7.06 -7.29 -10.84
N ARG A 134 6.55 -8.35 -11.48
CA ARG A 134 5.64 -8.32 -12.63
C ARG A 134 4.26 -8.90 -12.31
N ALA A 135 3.91 -9.03 -11.03
CA ALA A 135 2.72 -9.76 -10.57
C ALA A 135 1.34 -9.13 -10.92
N GLY A 136 1.28 -8.06 -11.73
CA GLY A 136 0.02 -7.37 -12.04
C GLY A 136 -0.61 -6.81 -10.76
N LEU A 137 -1.88 -7.16 -10.49
CA LEU A 137 -2.55 -6.84 -9.22
C LEU A 137 -2.33 -7.90 -8.13
N GLY A 138 -1.67 -9.02 -8.45
CA GLY A 138 -1.61 -10.23 -7.65
C GLY A 138 -0.30 -10.49 -6.93
N GLY A 139 0.41 -9.45 -6.49
CA GLY A 139 1.60 -9.61 -5.65
C GLY A 139 1.25 -10.27 -4.31
N GLN A 140 1.35 -11.59 -4.23
CA GLN A 140 1.07 -12.35 -3.02
C GLN A 140 2.36 -12.53 -2.21
N ARG A 141 2.36 -12.05 -0.97
CA ARG A 141 3.46 -12.27 -0.04
C ARG A 141 3.28 -13.62 0.64
N LEU A 142 4.17 -14.56 0.34
CA LEU A 142 4.33 -15.77 1.14
C LEU A 142 5.03 -15.39 2.45
N ILE A 143 4.39 -15.69 3.57
CA ILE A 143 4.95 -15.56 4.92
C ILE A 143 5.30 -16.97 5.41
#